data_AF-A0A7C6NU79-F1
#
_entry.id   AF-A0A7C6NU79-F1
#
_cell.length_a   1.000
_cell.length_b   1.000
_cell.length_c   1.000
_cell.angle_alpha   90.00
_cell.angle_beta   90.00
_cell.angle_gamma   90.00
#
_symmetry.space_group_name_H-M   'P 1'
#
loop_
_entity.id
_entity.type
_entity.pdbx_description
1 polymer ?
#
loop_
_entity_poly.entity_id
_entity_poly.type
_entity_poly.pdbx_seq_one_letter_code
_entity_poly.pdbx_strand_id
1 'polypeptide(L)' 'MSSDRELISQLRDIITTGTTISYLATDTDSDQWRIIGTTGNIIKLFSGTGAFQLLSFAQMAQFAREGRLKIDGKTYSVTS' A
#
# COMPACT_ATOMS: atom_id res chain seq x y z
N MET A 1 -1.13 15.02 -13.71
CA MET A 1 -0.16 14.47 -12.73
C MET A 1 -0.59 14.91 -11.34
N SER A 2 -1.12 13.99 -10.53
CA SER A 2 -1.51 14.29 -9.15
C SER A 2 -0.27 14.58 -8.31
N SER A 3 -0.35 15.62 -7.47
CA SER A 3 0.68 15.92 -6.47
C SER A 3 0.82 14.78 -5.46
N ASP A 4 1.96 14.68 -4.77
CA ASP A 4 2.17 13.68 -3.71
C ASP A 4 1.09 13.77 -2.62
N ARG A 5 0.65 15.00 -2.34
CA ARG A 5 -0.38 15.27 -1.35
C ARG A 5 -1.74 14.71 -1.76
N GLU A 6 -2.13 14.87 -3.02
CA GLU A 6 -3.39 14.33 -3.55
C GLU A 6 -3.35 12.80 -3.58
N LEU A 7 -2.23 12.21 -4.03
CA LEU A 7 -2.05 10.77 -4.05
C LEU A 7 -2.09 10.17 -2.64
N ILE A 8 -1.41 10.78 -1.67
CA ILE A 8 -1.48 10.38 -0.26
C ILE A 8 -2.92 10.49 0.27
N SER A 9 -3.66 11.53 -0.11
CA SER A 9 -5.06 11.68 0.26
C SER A 9 -5.92 10.55 -0.28
N GLN A 10 -5.81 10.24 -1.58
CA GLN A 10 -6.53 9.13 -2.21
C GLN A 10 -6.19 7.80 -1.56
N LEU A 11 -4.91 7.55 -1.27
CA LEU A 11 -4.48 6.34 -0.59
C LEU A 11 -5.08 6.23 0.81
N ARG A 12 -5.23 7.33 1.55
CA ARG A 12 -5.91 7.31 2.87
C ARG A 12 -7.37 6.91 2.77
N ASP A 13 -8.05 7.32 1.71
CA ASP A 13 -9.48 7.07 1.54
C ASP A 13 -9.76 5.61 1.15
N ILE A 14 -8.83 4.97 0.43
CA ILE A 14 -9.02 3.57 -0.04
C ILE A 14 -8.38 2.52 0.88
N ILE A 15 -7.36 2.90 1.66
CA ILE A 15 -6.64 1.98 2.53
C ILE A 15 -7.45 1.74 3.80
N THR A 16 -7.94 0.51 3.96
CA THR A 16 -8.74 0.11 5.11
C THR A 16 -8.12 -1.11 5.80
N THR A 17 -8.45 -1.29 7.07
CA THR A 17 -8.07 -2.51 7.80
C THR A 17 -8.71 -3.72 7.11
N GLY A 18 -7.90 -4.74 6.80
CA GLY A 18 -8.35 -5.92 6.06
C GLY A 18 -7.93 -5.92 4.59
N THR A 19 -7.66 -4.75 4.00
CA THR A 19 -7.13 -4.63 2.63
C THR A 19 -5.82 -5.39 2.51
N THR A 20 -5.64 -6.10 1.40
CA THR A 20 -4.38 -6.75 1.06
C THR A 20 -3.62 -5.88 0.07
N ILE A 21 -2.33 -5.69 0.31
CA ILE A 21 -1.44 -4.98 -0.61
C ILE A 21 -0.23 -5.83 -0.97
N SER A 22 0.36 -5.56 -2.12
CA SER A 22 1.72 -5.96 -2.44
C SER A 22 2.43 -4.82 -3.17
N TYR A 23 3.74 -4.75 -3.01
CA TYR A 23 4.55 -3.67 -3.58
C TYR A 23 5.97 -4.10 -3.92
N LEU A 24 6.35 -5.35 -3.66
CA LEU A 24 7.61 -5.91 -4.13
C LEU A 24 7.44 -6.36 -5.59
N ALA A 25 8.52 -6.32 -6.36
CA ALA A 25 8.50 -6.69 -7.77
C ALA A 25 8.29 -8.21 -7.98
N THR A 26 8.43 -9.00 -6.92
CA THR A 26 8.25 -10.44 -6.89
C THR A 26 6.78 -10.77 -6.61
N ASP A 27 6.15 -11.52 -7.52
CA ASP A 27 4.76 -11.99 -7.40
C ASP A 27 4.66 -13.29 -6.58
N THR A 28 5.40 -13.36 -5.47
CA THR A 28 5.27 -14.47 -4.52
C THR A 28 4.25 -14.12 -3.44
N ASP A 29 3.38 -15.06 -3.07
CA ASP A 29 2.35 -14.87 -2.03
C ASP A 29 2.94 -14.46 -0.66
N SER A 30 4.25 -14.69 -0.44
CA SER A 30 5.01 -14.18 0.70
C SER A 30 5.05 -12.65 0.79
N ASP A 31 4.79 -11.96 -0.33
CA ASP A 31 4.92 -10.51 -0.46
C ASP A 31 3.55 -9.81 -0.40
N GLN A 32 2.51 -10.57 -0.04
CA GLN A 32 1.19 -10.04 0.28
C GLN A 32 1.13 -9.64 1.76
N TRP A 33 0.72 -8.40 1.98
CA TRP A 33 0.61 -7.80 3.29
C TRP A 33 -0.84 -7.42 3.56
N ARG A 34 -1.37 -7.87 4.71
CA ARG A 34 -2.66 -7.41 5.19
C ARG A 34 -2.48 -6.15 6.02
N ILE A 35 -3.30 -5.15 5.75
CA ILE A 35 -3.35 -3.94 6.56
C ILE A 35 -4.12 -4.24 7.83
N ILE A 36 -3.47 -4.10 8.98
CA ILE A 36 -4.08 -4.36 10.29
C ILE A 36 -4.43 -3.06 11.05
N GLY A 37 -4.11 -1.91 10.46
CA GLY A 37 -4.56 -0.61 10.95
C GLY A 37 -3.65 0.53 10.49
N THR A 38 -4.04 1.74 10.79
CA THR A 38 -3.27 2.96 10.54
C THR A 38 -3.12 3.77 11.82
N THR A 39 -2.09 4.60 11.91
CA THR A 39 -1.88 5.55 13.01
C THR A 39 -1.19 6.80 12.46
N GLY A 40 -1.94 7.90 12.33
CA GLY A 40 -1.43 9.12 11.70
C GLY A 40 -0.99 8.87 10.25
N ASN A 41 0.31 8.94 10.01
CA ASN A 41 0.91 8.74 8.68
C ASN A 41 1.42 7.31 8.45
N ILE A 42 1.26 6.42 9.43
CA ILE A 42 1.79 5.06 9.40
C ILE A 42 0.66 4.06 9.10
N ILE A 43 1.00 3.06 8.30
CA ILE A 43 0.21 1.89 7.90
C ILE A 43 0.90 0.68 8.52
N LYS A 44 0.13 -0.13 9.26
CA LYS A 44 0.59 -1.34 9.94
C LYS A 44 0.26 -2.54 9.08
N LEU A 45 1.26 -3.34 8.77
CA LEU A 45 1.17 -4.48 7.87
C LEU A 45 1.50 -5.77 8.61
N PHE A 46 0.81 -6.84 8.22
CA PHE A 46 1.07 -8.18 8.69
C PHE A 46 1.10 -9.14 7.51
N SER A 47 2.15 -9.94 7.37
CA SER A 47 2.23 -10.96 6.32
C SER A 47 1.50 -12.23 6.75
N GLY A 48 1.07 -13.05 5.78
CA GLY A 48 0.56 -14.40 6.06
C GLY A 48 1.59 -15.32 6.72
N THR A 49 2.88 -14.97 6.65
CA THR A 49 4.01 -15.70 7.26
C THR A 49 4.35 -15.25 8.68
N GLY A 50 3.61 -14.30 9.25
CA GLY A 50 3.81 -13.82 10.63
C GLY A 50 4.79 -12.67 10.78
N ALA A 51 5.23 -12.04 9.68
CA ALA A 51 6.07 -10.85 9.72
C ALA A 51 5.23 -9.58 9.93
N PHE A 52 5.81 -8.61 10.62
CA PHE A 52 5.20 -7.30 10.85
C PHE A 52 6.04 -6.19 10.21
N GLN A 53 5.38 -5.24 9.56
CA GLN A 53 6.03 -4.09 8.94
C GLN A 53 5.24 -2.80 9.16
N LEU A 54 5.95 -1.69 9.25
CA LEU A 54 5.39 -0.34 9.22
C LEU A 54 5.77 0.34 7.90
N LEU A 55 4.79 0.96 7.26
CA LEU A 55 5.00 1.83 6.11
C LEU A 55 4.40 3.20 6.38
N SER A 56 4.95 4.24 5.76
CA SER A 56 4.26 5.52 5.66
C SER A 56 3.37 5.58 4.41
N PHE A 57 2.34 6.43 4.45
CA PHE A 57 1.56 6.74 3.24
C PHE A 57 2.44 7.34 2.12
N ALA A 58 3.53 8.03 2.46
CA ALA A 58 4.47 8.56 1.47
C ALA A 58 5.22 7.43 0.73
N GLN A 59 5.68 6.40 1.45
CA GLN A 59 6.29 5.21 0.83
C GLN A 59 5.29 4.46 -0.04
N MET A 60 4.03 4.33 0.41
CA MET A 60 2.99 3.70 -0.40
C MET A 60 2.69 4.51 -1.68
N ALA A 61 2.65 5.84 -1.59
CA ALA A 61 2.52 6.73 -2.74
C ALA A 61 3.68 6.57 -3.73
N GLN A 62 4.90 6.40 -3.23
CA GLN A 62 6.06 6.10 -4.06
C GLN A 62 5.88 4.76 -4.81
N PHE A 63 5.42 3.69 -4.13
CA PHE A 63 5.15 2.41 -4.79
C PHE A 63 4.06 2.50 -5.87
N ALA A 64 3.04 3.32 -5.64
CA ALA A 64 2.00 3.59 -6.64
C ALA A 64 2.58 4.29 -7.89
N ARG A 65 3.45 5.29 -7.71
CA ARG A 65 4.10 5.99 -8.82
C ARG A 65 5.07 5.11 -9.61
N GLU A 66 5.76 4.22 -8.92
CA GLU A 66 6.61 3.20 -9.55
C GLU A 66 5.80 2.12 -10.28
N GLY A 67 4.46 2.15 -10.21
CA GLY A 67 3.59 1.15 -10.82
C GLY A 67 3.62 -0.23 -10.14
N ARG A 68 4.11 -0.28 -8.90
CA ARG A 68 4.34 -1.51 -8.14
C ARG A 68 3.26 -1.81 -7.12
N LEU A 69 2.54 -0.80 -6.64
CA LEU A 69 1.51 -0.98 -5.63
C LEU A 69 0.34 -1.75 -6.25
N LYS A 70 0.03 -2.92 -5.70
CA LYS A 70 -1.24 -3.64 -5.94
C LYS A 70 -2.08 -3.55 -4.68
N ILE A 71 -3.38 -3.31 -4.85
CA ILE A 71 -4.39 -3.30 -3.78
C ILE A 71 -5.44 -4.34 -4.16
N ASP A 72 -5.68 -5.29 -3.26
CA ASP A 72 -6.55 -6.45 -3.47
C ASP A 72 -6.27 -7.16 -4.81
N GLY A 73 -4.98 -7.34 -5.11
CA GLY A 73 -4.48 -8.00 -6.32
C GLY A 73 -4.50 -7.16 -7.59
N LYS A 74 -5.04 -5.94 -7.57
CA LYS A 74 -5.09 -5.05 -8.75
C LYS A 74 -4.02 -3.97 -8.65
N THR A 75 -3.25 -3.76 -9.72
CA THR A 75 -2.29 -2.65 -9.80
C THR A 75 -3.03 -1.33 -9.60
N TYR A 76 -2.62 -0.58 -8.59
CA TYR A 76 -3.09 0.76 -8.35
C TYR A 76 -2.34 1.71 -9.28
N SER A 77 -3.05 2.24 -10.27
CA SER A 77 -2.52 3.25 -11.18
C SER A 77 -3.10 4.61 -10.85
N VAL A 78 -2.22 5.60 -10.71
CA VAL A 78 -2.63 7.01 -10.55
C VAL A 78 -3.19 7.45 -11.90
N THR A 79 -4.50 7.33 -12.08
CA THR A 79 -5.15 7.85 -13.28
C THR A 79 -5.10 9.37 -13.17
N SER A 80 -4.42 10.00 -14.13
CA SER A 80 -4.21 11.45 -14.19
C SER A 80 -5.51 12.21 -14.43
#